data_AF-A0A2H2Z1I7-F1
#
_entry.id   AF-A0A2H2Z1I7-F1
#
_cell.length_a   1.000
_cell.length_b   1.000
_cell.length_c   1.000
_cell.angle_alpha   90.00
_cell.angle_beta   90.00
_cell.angle_gamma   90.00
#
_symmetry.space_group_name_H-M   'P 1'
#
loop_
_entity.id
_entity.type
_entity.pdbx_description
1 polymer ?
#
loop_
_entity_poly.entity_id
_entity_poly.type
_entity_poly.pdbx_seq_one_letter_code
_entity_poly.pdbx_strand_id
1 'polypeptide(L)'
;MRPLVGDYPEDFIFRVEDTRSRSLALDFMAVSGAQADEKHVDRTVADDYLSSFLALVHAFHPIFDRDQLLASYEDVMRDGIGSDVRSGVFLAVLALGATASDPIDDDRDHEHGNTGDACMQRALRILVPAWMISFSGDVQISQGLILCALYFTCKDILSSQVEIQELTRLSWVCFIIESDILAEFHQPRSGIDVLVDRMPFPNYGTNPKLEHLCVLAEISARSLLNRMHHAIYFTDSLTIYAGRALDSLAASQSASDTPHPDASLLRMCSELNFQLERWYEALPVDIKPDLFDRTPGNKQACILRLRYWSAKQGIFRPFVVYATSSQFDSGGAEVPSSVISQCKVCLAACRAFLHGAGYLLMERTPYTYSSLQFSLNCFLVLALAANSPHLGHLAADIDANHQTVVKVLEPWARPGSSIEHALEIANSVARKLRLGNDRRKYS
;
A
#
# COMPACT_ATOMS: atom_id res chain seq x y z
N MET A 1 7.62 -23.67 -0.53
CA MET A 1 6.68 -22.96 0.37
C MET A 1 5.45 -23.77 0.75
N ARG A 2 4.64 -24.24 -0.21
CA ARG A 2 3.37 -24.95 0.06
C ARG A 2 3.45 -26.07 1.12
N PRO A 3 4.47 -26.94 1.15
CA PRO A 3 4.58 -27.97 2.19
C PRO A 3 4.75 -27.40 3.62
N LEU A 4 5.43 -26.26 3.75
CA LEU A 4 5.68 -25.60 5.03
C LEU A 4 4.47 -24.80 5.49
N VAL A 5 3.89 -23.96 4.64
CA VAL A 5 2.84 -23.02 5.03
C VAL A 5 1.45 -23.65 4.94
N GLY A 6 1.19 -24.49 3.94
CA GLY A 6 -0.17 -24.90 3.53
C GLY A 6 -0.63 -24.12 2.29
N ASP A 7 -1.81 -24.46 1.80
CA ASP A 7 -2.46 -23.77 0.68
C ASP A 7 -3.41 -22.70 1.20
N TYR A 8 -3.08 -21.44 0.93
CA TYR A 8 -3.92 -20.27 1.19
C TYR A 8 -4.19 -19.55 -0.14
N PRO A 9 -5.40 -18.99 -0.34
CA PRO A 9 -5.66 -18.15 -1.51
C PRO A 9 -4.80 -16.87 -1.47
N GLU A 10 -4.48 -16.31 -2.64
CA GLU A 10 -3.61 -15.12 -2.75
C GLU A 10 -4.16 -13.90 -2.00
N ASP A 11 -5.48 -13.81 -1.83
CA ASP A 11 -6.20 -12.77 -1.13
C ASP A 11 -6.67 -13.20 0.28
N PHE A 12 -6.06 -14.24 0.88
CA PHE A 12 -6.46 -14.74 2.20
C PHE A 12 -6.53 -13.66 3.28
N ILE A 13 -5.44 -12.90 3.44
CA ILE A 13 -5.34 -11.83 4.45
C ILE A 13 -6.40 -10.76 4.21
N PHE A 14 -6.65 -10.43 2.93
CA PHE A 14 -7.69 -9.50 2.53
C PHE A 14 -9.08 -9.98 2.95
N ARG A 15 -9.44 -11.24 2.66
CA ARG A 15 -10.73 -11.83 3.06
C ARG A 15 -10.92 -11.88 4.57
N VAL A 16 -9.86 -12.13 5.32
CA VAL A 16 -9.91 -12.13 6.79
C VAL A 16 -10.23 -10.73 7.33
N GLU A 17 -9.58 -9.68 6.83
CA GLU A 17 -9.89 -8.31 7.28
C GLU A 17 -11.25 -7.81 6.78
N ASP A 18 -11.67 -8.19 5.56
CA ASP A 18 -12.98 -7.84 5.01
C ASP A 18 -14.16 -8.44 5.80
N THR A 19 -13.98 -9.65 6.33
CA THR A 19 -15.01 -10.35 7.13
C THR A 19 -15.05 -9.93 8.60
N ARG A 20 -14.16 -9.02 9.02
CA ARG A 20 -14.01 -8.65 10.42
C ARG A 20 -15.19 -7.81 10.92
N SER A 21 -15.68 -8.16 12.11
CA SER A 21 -16.73 -7.41 12.80
C SER A 21 -16.32 -5.94 12.98
N ARG A 22 -17.17 -5.03 12.49
CA ARG A 22 -16.93 -3.58 12.52
C ARG A 22 -16.72 -3.09 13.95
N SER A 23 -15.77 -2.18 14.14
CA SER A 23 -15.54 -1.55 15.44
C SER A 23 -16.68 -0.60 15.76
N LEU A 24 -17.23 -0.67 16.97
CA LEU A 24 -18.26 0.27 17.48
C LEU A 24 -17.82 1.74 17.40
N ALA A 25 -16.51 2.02 17.37
CA ALA A 25 -15.98 3.36 17.20
C ALA A 25 -16.17 3.91 15.76
N LEU A 26 -16.28 3.02 14.76
CA LEU A 26 -16.59 3.39 13.37
C LEU A 26 -18.10 3.57 13.17
N ASP A 27 -18.93 2.85 13.94
CA ASP A 27 -20.38 3.08 13.97
C ASP A 27 -20.72 4.47 14.52
N PHE A 28 -19.87 5.04 15.39
CA PHE A 28 -20.02 6.43 15.87
C PHE A 28 -19.87 7.48 14.75
N MET A 29 -19.14 7.18 13.67
CA MET A 29 -19.09 8.07 12.51
C MET A 29 -20.31 7.91 11.58
N ALA A 30 -20.97 6.75 11.61
CA ALA A 30 -22.24 6.53 10.93
C ALA A 30 -23.44 7.13 11.68
N VAL A 31 -23.27 7.48 12.96
CA VAL A 31 -24.33 7.99 13.82
C VAL A 31 -23.90 9.29 14.52
N SER A 32 -24.50 10.39 14.07
CA SER A 32 -24.69 11.68 14.77
C SER A 32 -23.67 12.80 14.52
N GLY A 33 -23.88 13.53 13.43
CA GLY A 33 -24.03 14.99 13.49
C GLY A 33 -25.50 15.30 13.28
N ALA A 34 -26.13 16.04 14.19
CA ALA A 34 -27.57 16.28 14.28
C ALA A 34 -28.26 16.56 12.93
N GLN A 35 -29.44 15.93 12.75
CA GLN A 35 -30.50 16.32 11.80
C GLN A 35 -31.06 17.72 12.14
N ALA A 36 -30.20 18.71 12.34
CA ALA A 36 -30.60 20.09 12.53
C ALA A 36 -30.60 20.76 11.15
N ASP A 37 -31.77 20.73 10.52
CA ASP A 37 -32.15 21.64 9.43
C ASP A 37 -31.32 21.51 8.13
N GLU A 38 -31.09 20.29 7.65
CA GLU A 38 -30.55 20.09 6.29
C GLU A 38 -31.62 20.52 5.27
N LYS A 39 -31.44 21.71 4.68
CA LYS A 39 -32.29 22.22 3.60
C LYS A 39 -32.39 21.18 2.48
N HIS A 40 -33.62 20.77 2.19
CA HIS A 40 -33.92 19.92 1.05
C HIS A 40 -33.49 20.63 -0.24
N VAL A 41 -32.73 19.94 -1.09
CA VAL A 41 -32.39 20.47 -2.42
C VAL A 41 -33.64 20.32 -3.27
N ASP A 42 -34.27 21.45 -3.62
CA ASP A 42 -35.45 21.43 -4.46
C ASP A 42 -35.13 20.85 -5.84
N ARG A 43 -36.08 20.12 -6.42
CA ARG A 43 -35.88 19.42 -7.69
C ARG A 43 -35.59 20.37 -8.84
N THR A 44 -36.27 21.51 -8.87
CA THR A 44 -36.06 22.51 -9.94
C THR A 44 -34.62 23.04 -9.93
N VAL A 45 -34.09 23.32 -8.74
CA VAL A 45 -32.70 23.77 -8.53
C VAL A 45 -31.70 22.67 -8.85
N ALA A 46 -32.01 21.42 -8.46
CA ALA A 46 -31.15 20.28 -8.76
C ALA A 46 -31.05 20.00 -10.27
N ASP A 47 -32.16 20.15 -11.00
CA ASP A 47 -32.20 19.98 -12.46
C ASP A 47 -31.31 21.01 -13.17
N ASP A 48 -31.32 22.25 -12.69
CA ASP A 48 -30.45 23.32 -13.18
C ASP A 48 -28.98 23.02 -12.90
N TYR A 49 -28.63 22.61 -11.68
CA TYR A 49 -27.25 22.25 -11.32
C TYR A 49 -26.75 21.03 -12.11
N LEU A 50 -27.58 20.02 -12.31
CA LEU A 50 -27.21 18.85 -13.12
C LEU A 50 -26.94 19.26 -14.57
N SER A 51 -27.77 20.14 -15.13
CA SER A 51 -27.59 20.68 -16.48
C SER A 51 -26.27 21.46 -16.59
N SER A 52 -25.97 22.31 -15.61
CA SER A 52 -24.70 23.03 -15.54
C SER A 52 -23.50 22.09 -15.37
N PHE A 53 -23.59 21.07 -14.52
CA PHE A 53 -22.53 20.07 -14.38
C PHE A 53 -22.22 19.37 -15.70
N LEU A 54 -23.26 18.92 -16.42
CA LEU A 54 -23.10 18.26 -17.71
C LEU A 54 -22.42 19.18 -18.74
N ALA A 55 -22.79 20.45 -18.76
CA ALA A 55 -22.28 21.43 -19.73
C ALA A 55 -20.87 21.93 -19.39
N LEU A 56 -20.57 22.18 -18.11
CA LEU A 56 -19.40 22.95 -17.68
C LEU A 56 -18.31 22.10 -17.01
N VAL A 57 -18.63 20.90 -16.53
CA VAL A 57 -17.68 20.04 -15.80
C VAL A 57 -17.49 18.71 -16.50
N HIS A 58 -18.58 17.96 -16.73
CA HIS A 58 -18.54 16.65 -17.38
C HIS A 58 -18.02 16.72 -18.82
N ALA A 59 -18.26 17.83 -19.53
CA ALA A 59 -17.74 18.06 -20.87
C ALA A 59 -16.19 17.96 -20.95
N PHE A 60 -15.48 18.32 -19.88
CA PHE A 60 -14.01 18.22 -19.79
C PHE A 60 -13.56 16.89 -19.19
N HIS A 61 -14.35 16.34 -18.25
CA HIS A 61 -14.06 15.10 -17.54
C HIS A 61 -15.27 14.15 -17.53
N PRO A 62 -15.53 13.43 -18.64
CA PRO A 62 -16.70 12.55 -18.75
C PRO A 62 -16.46 11.23 -18.00
N ILE A 63 -16.61 11.27 -16.67
CA ILE A 63 -16.41 10.09 -15.79
C ILE A 63 -17.65 9.17 -15.72
N PHE A 64 -18.80 9.64 -16.19
CA PHE A 64 -20.07 8.91 -16.22
C PHE A 64 -20.56 8.70 -17.64
N ASP A 65 -21.21 7.56 -17.89
CA ASP A 65 -22.12 7.43 -19.02
C ASP A 65 -23.34 8.33 -18.81
N ARG A 66 -23.68 9.13 -19.84
CA ARG A 66 -24.68 10.19 -19.71
C ARG A 66 -26.08 9.64 -19.45
N ASP A 67 -26.47 8.60 -20.16
CA ASP A 67 -27.83 8.05 -20.07
C ASP A 67 -28.02 7.32 -18.74
N GLN A 68 -26.99 6.59 -18.29
CA GLN A 68 -26.99 5.95 -16.97
C GLN A 68 -27.00 6.97 -15.82
N LEU A 69 -26.28 8.09 -15.96
CA LEU A 69 -26.27 9.16 -14.97
C LEU A 69 -27.65 9.80 -14.84
N LEU A 70 -28.32 10.10 -15.95
CA LEU A 70 -29.67 10.68 -15.96
C LEU A 70 -30.71 9.72 -15.37
N ALA A 71 -30.65 8.44 -15.72
CA ALA A 71 -31.53 7.43 -15.13
C ALA A 71 -31.32 7.31 -13.61
N SER A 72 -30.05 7.32 -13.17
CA SER A 72 -29.70 7.24 -11.74
C SER A 72 -30.11 8.50 -10.97
N TYR A 73 -30.06 9.67 -11.62
CA TYR A 73 -30.52 10.93 -11.04
C TYR A 73 -32.02 10.92 -10.79
N GLU A 74 -32.80 10.44 -11.76
CA GLU A 74 -34.26 10.29 -11.63
C GLU A 74 -34.63 9.38 -10.45
N ASP A 75 -33.92 8.27 -10.28
CA ASP A 75 -34.10 7.37 -9.15
C ASP A 75 -33.77 8.07 -7.82
N VAL A 76 -32.65 8.78 -7.73
CA VAL A 76 -32.23 9.49 -6.50
C VAL A 76 -33.19 10.62 -6.14
N MET A 77 -33.67 11.39 -7.12
CA MET A 77 -34.62 12.47 -6.87
C MET A 77 -36.02 11.95 -6.53
N ARG A 78 -36.41 10.78 -7.03
CA ARG A 78 -37.65 10.09 -6.63
C ARG A 78 -37.56 9.56 -5.20
N ASP A 79 -36.45 8.92 -4.86
CA ASP A 79 -36.25 8.27 -3.57
C ASP A 79 -35.87 9.30 -2.46
N GLY A 80 -35.40 10.47 -2.87
CA GLY A 80 -34.92 11.56 -2.02
C GLY A 80 -33.43 11.42 -1.68
N ILE A 81 -32.74 12.56 -1.54
CA ILE A 81 -31.30 12.58 -1.20
C ILE A 81 -31.10 12.15 0.26
N GLY A 82 -30.67 10.91 0.44
CA GLY A 82 -30.40 10.26 1.71
C GLY A 82 -28.94 10.36 2.16
N SER A 83 -28.53 9.42 3.00
CA SER A 83 -27.18 9.32 3.58
C SER A 83 -26.34 8.18 2.99
N ASP A 84 -26.76 7.64 1.85
CA ASP A 84 -26.07 6.55 1.16
C ASP A 84 -25.06 7.07 0.12
N VAL A 85 -24.14 6.22 -0.32
CA VAL A 85 -23.06 6.57 -1.25
C VAL A 85 -23.60 7.21 -2.54
N ARG A 86 -24.71 6.71 -3.08
CA ARG A 86 -25.31 7.23 -4.33
C ARG A 86 -25.76 8.67 -4.13
N SER A 87 -26.42 8.96 -3.01
CA SER A 87 -26.78 10.32 -2.61
C SER A 87 -25.55 11.22 -2.45
N GLY A 88 -24.46 10.70 -1.87
CA GLY A 88 -23.18 11.39 -1.77
C GLY A 88 -22.57 11.78 -3.12
N VAL A 89 -22.60 10.87 -4.10
CA VAL A 89 -22.13 11.14 -5.47
C VAL A 89 -22.95 12.25 -6.13
N PHE A 90 -24.28 12.18 -6.06
CA PHE A 90 -25.13 13.21 -6.67
C PHE A 90 -25.03 14.55 -5.97
N LEU A 91 -24.83 14.59 -4.65
CA LEU A 91 -24.51 15.84 -3.95
C LEU A 91 -23.21 16.47 -4.46
N ALA A 92 -22.19 15.67 -4.79
CA ALA A 92 -20.96 16.18 -5.39
C ALA A 92 -21.16 16.69 -6.84
N VAL A 93 -21.96 15.97 -7.64
CA VAL A 93 -22.37 16.40 -8.99
C VAL A 93 -23.08 17.76 -8.94
N LEU A 94 -24.09 17.90 -8.08
CA LEU A 94 -24.86 19.12 -7.92
C LEU A 94 -23.99 20.27 -7.40
N ALA A 95 -23.10 20.00 -6.45
CA ALA A 95 -22.16 21.00 -5.93
C ALA A 95 -21.26 21.57 -7.05
N LEU A 96 -20.69 20.70 -7.89
CA LEU A 96 -19.88 21.10 -9.03
C LEU A 96 -20.67 21.91 -10.06
N GLY A 97 -21.89 21.49 -10.38
CA GLY A 97 -22.76 22.23 -11.30
C GLY A 97 -23.15 23.61 -10.78
N ALA A 98 -23.47 23.72 -9.49
CA ALA A 98 -23.76 24.97 -8.83
C ALA A 98 -22.54 25.91 -8.86
N THR A 99 -21.39 25.46 -8.37
CA THR A 99 -20.18 26.29 -8.29
C THR A 99 -19.61 26.65 -9.66
N ALA A 100 -19.71 25.77 -10.66
CA ALA A 100 -19.30 26.10 -12.03
C ALA A 100 -20.18 27.18 -12.68
N SER A 101 -21.40 27.39 -12.17
CA SER A 101 -22.30 28.44 -12.63
C SER A 101 -22.12 29.77 -11.89
N ASP A 102 -21.28 29.81 -10.85
CA ASP A 102 -21.01 31.03 -10.09
C ASP A 102 -20.22 32.05 -10.94
N PRO A 103 -20.52 33.36 -10.80
CA PRO A 103 -19.76 34.40 -11.48
C PRO A 103 -18.31 34.46 -10.99
N ILE A 104 -17.37 34.65 -11.91
CA ILE A 104 -15.95 34.89 -11.61
C ILE A 104 -15.80 36.39 -11.31
N ASP A 105 -16.13 36.84 -10.10
CA ASP A 105 -15.97 38.24 -9.69
C ASP A 105 -15.04 38.33 -8.46
N ASP A 106 -14.05 39.24 -8.52
CA ASP A 106 -12.99 39.42 -7.50
C ASP A 106 -13.50 40.08 -6.20
N ASP A 107 -14.69 40.69 -6.21
CA ASP A 107 -15.28 41.46 -5.09
C ASP A 107 -16.30 40.66 -4.27
N ARG A 108 -16.41 39.33 -4.45
CA ARG A 108 -17.26 38.52 -3.56
C ARG A 108 -16.68 38.54 -2.15
N ASP A 109 -17.41 39.15 -1.22
CA ASP A 109 -17.17 39.00 0.21
C ASP A 109 -16.99 37.50 0.51
N HIS A 110 -15.79 37.11 0.95
CA HIS A 110 -15.46 35.75 1.37
C HIS A 110 -16.39 35.20 2.48
N GLU A 111 -17.32 36.01 3.00
CA GLU A 111 -18.35 35.63 3.96
C GLU A 111 -19.45 34.72 3.41
N HIS A 112 -19.75 34.71 2.10
CA HIS A 112 -20.94 34.02 1.57
C HIS A 112 -20.71 32.64 0.91
N GLY A 113 -19.46 32.17 0.80
CA GLY A 113 -19.14 30.85 0.22
C GLY A 113 -19.56 30.67 -1.24
N ASN A 114 -19.24 29.51 -1.83
CA ASN A 114 -19.71 29.16 -3.18
C ASN A 114 -21.10 28.51 -3.10
N THR A 115 -21.90 28.66 -4.15
CA THR A 115 -23.28 28.13 -4.18
C THR A 115 -23.33 26.61 -3.94
N GLY A 116 -22.30 25.87 -4.37
CA GLY A 116 -22.19 24.42 -4.16
C GLY A 116 -21.71 23.96 -2.78
N ASP A 117 -21.26 24.86 -1.89
CA ASP A 117 -20.55 24.48 -0.65
C ASP A 117 -21.40 23.61 0.28
N ALA A 118 -22.71 23.90 0.39
CA ALA A 118 -23.63 23.11 1.23
C ALA A 118 -23.81 21.67 0.70
N CYS A 119 -23.94 21.51 -0.63
CA CYS A 119 -24.03 20.19 -1.25
C CYS A 119 -22.71 19.43 -1.10
N MET A 120 -21.57 20.10 -1.30
CA MET A 120 -20.24 19.50 -1.14
C MET A 120 -19.97 19.04 0.29
N GLN A 121 -20.32 19.86 1.28
CA GLN A 121 -20.15 19.49 2.68
C GLN A 121 -20.95 18.23 3.04
N ARG A 122 -22.17 18.11 2.52
CA ARG A 122 -23.03 16.94 2.72
C ARG A 122 -22.50 15.72 1.96
N ALA A 123 -22.00 15.89 0.74
CA ALA A 123 -21.32 14.84 -0.01
C ALA A 123 -20.11 14.27 0.77
N LEU A 124 -19.24 15.13 1.29
CA LEU A 124 -18.06 14.73 2.06
C LEU A 124 -18.42 14.00 3.36
N ARG A 125 -19.49 14.43 4.07
CA ARG A 125 -19.98 13.74 5.27
C ARG A 125 -20.49 12.32 5.00
N ILE A 126 -20.89 12.03 3.77
CA ILE A 126 -21.33 10.69 3.38
C ILE A 126 -20.15 9.87 2.82
N LEU A 127 -19.42 10.45 1.86
CA LEU A 127 -18.40 9.76 1.08
C LEU A 127 -17.12 9.49 1.87
N VAL A 128 -16.68 10.41 2.73
CA VAL A 128 -15.44 10.24 3.50
C VAL A 128 -15.58 9.11 4.53
N PRO A 129 -16.65 9.04 5.35
CA PRO A 129 -16.83 7.89 6.24
C PRO A 129 -17.02 6.58 5.49
N ALA A 130 -17.77 6.59 4.37
CA ALA A 130 -17.96 5.39 3.54
C ALA A 130 -16.64 4.87 2.97
N TRP A 131 -15.76 5.76 2.50
CA TRP A 131 -14.41 5.40 2.05
C TRP A 131 -13.53 4.85 3.18
N MET A 132 -13.53 5.48 4.35
CA MET A 132 -12.71 5.08 5.50
C MET A 132 -13.01 3.66 6.02
N ILE A 133 -14.18 3.11 5.67
CA ILE A 133 -14.62 1.77 6.06
C ILE A 133 -14.72 0.79 4.87
N SER A 134 -14.41 1.25 3.66
CA SER A 134 -14.47 0.42 2.44
C SER A 134 -13.14 -0.30 2.26
N PHE A 135 -13.15 -1.62 2.49
CA PHE A 135 -11.98 -2.47 2.25
C PHE A 135 -11.97 -3.05 0.83
N SER A 136 -13.13 -3.19 0.19
CA SER A 136 -13.25 -3.46 -1.24
C SER A 136 -13.29 -2.15 -2.03
N GLY A 137 -12.67 -2.09 -3.20
CA GLY A 137 -12.82 -0.93 -4.09
C GLY A 137 -14.27 -0.77 -4.54
N ASP A 138 -14.88 0.39 -4.26
CA ASP A 138 -16.22 0.74 -4.70
C ASP A 138 -16.12 1.88 -5.72
N VAL A 139 -16.57 1.60 -6.95
CA VAL A 139 -16.51 2.54 -8.07
C VAL A 139 -17.31 3.82 -7.77
N GLN A 140 -18.44 3.74 -7.08
CA GLN A 140 -19.26 4.91 -6.75
C GLN A 140 -18.58 5.79 -5.70
N ILE A 141 -17.95 5.17 -4.69
CA ILE A 141 -17.15 5.93 -3.70
C ILE A 141 -15.98 6.63 -4.41
N SER A 142 -15.24 5.93 -5.27
CA SER A 142 -14.14 6.52 -6.04
C SER A 142 -14.62 7.66 -6.95
N GLN A 143 -15.72 7.48 -7.68
CA GLN A 143 -16.34 8.53 -8.51
C GLN A 143 -16.72 9.74 -7.66
N GLY A 144 -17.37 9.54 -6.52
CA GLY A 144 -17.74 10.61 -5.61
C GLY A 144 -16.54 11.40 -5.07
N LEU A 145 -15.48 10.70 -4.65
CA LEU A 145 -14.26 11.35 -4.16
C LEU A 145 -13.51 12.12 -5.26
N ILE A 146 -13.48 11.60 -6.49
CA ILE A 146 -12.91 12.33 -7.65
C ILE A 146 -13.70 13.60 -7.92
N LEU A 147 -15.03 13.56 -7.87
CA LEU A 147 -15.87 14.76 -7.99
C LEU A 147 -15.60 15.76 -6.86
N CYS A 148 -15.45 15.29 -5.61
CA CYS A 148 -15.06 16.16 -4.51
C CYS A 148 -13.68 16.81 -4.75
N ALA A 149 -12.71 16.07 -5.26
CA ALA A 149 -11.39 16.61 -5.61
C ALA A 149 -11.50 17.67 -6.73
N LEU A 150 -12.28 17.39 -7.79
CA LEU A 150 -12.56 18.33 -8.87
C LEU A 150 -13.20 19.62 -8.34
N TYR A 151 -14.10 19.52 -7.35
CA TYR A 151 -14.73 20.69 -6.75
C TYR A 151 -13.71 21.66 -6.13
N PHE A 152 -12.73 21.13 -5.40
CA PHE A 152 -11.65 21.96 -4.86
C PHE A 152 -10.79 22.56 -5.97
N THR A 153 -10.53 21.84 -7.06
CA THR A 153 -9.82 22.42 -8.20
C THR A 153 -10.60 23.53 -8.92
N CYS A 154 -11.93 23.47 -8.95
CA CYS A 154 -12.78 24.55 -9.49
C CYS A 154 -12.81 25.77 -8.56
N LYS A 155 -12.70 25.56 -7.24
CA LYS A 155 -12.65 26.62 -6.24
C LYS A 155 -11.29 27.33 -6.18
N ASP A 156 -10.21 26.58 -6.36
CA ASP A 156 -8.85 27.00 -6.01
C ASP A 156 -8.00 27.52 -7.19
N ILE A 157 -8.61 27.94 -8.30
CA ILE A 157 -7.85 28.60 -9.40
C ILE A 157 -7.24 29.95 -8.96
N LEU A 158 -7.63 30.48 -7.80
CA LEU A 158 -7.05 31.67 -7.17
C LEU A 158 -6.38 31.39 -5.81
N SER A 159 -5.89 30.16 -5.59
CA SER A 159 -5.28 29.76 -4.33
C SER A 159 -3.86 30.35 -4.14
N SER A 160 -3.59 30.83 -2.91
CA SER A 160 -2.28 31.39 -2.53
C SER A 160 -1.18 30.31 -2.56
N GLN A 161 0.10 30.70 -2.67
CA GLN A 161 1.23 29.76 -2.67
C GLN A 161 1.25 28.79 -1.45
N VAL A 162 0.60 29.14 -0.34
CA VAL A 162 0.61 28.34 0.90
C VAL A 162 -0.30 27.11 0.78
N GLU A 163 -1.52 27.30 0.30
CA GLU A 163 -2.52 26.23 0.13
C GLU A 163 -2.08 25.20 -0.93
N ILE A 164 -1.46 25.66 -2.03
CA ILE A 164 -0.86 24.77 -3.04
C ILE A 164 0.21 23.86 -2.42
N GLN A 165 1.00 24.37 -1.47
CA GLN A 165 2.02 23.57 -0.78
C GLN A 165 1.42 22.57 0.21
N GLU A 166 0.33 22.93 0.89
CA GLU A 166 -0.40 22.00 1.75
C GLU A 166 -1.04 20.87 0.95
N LEU A 167 -1.69 21.19 -0.16
CA LEU A 167 -2.26 20.19 -1.08
C LEU A 167 -1.17 19.29 -1.68
N THR A 168 -0.03 19.86 -2.06
CA THR A 168 1.13 19.10 -2.54
C THR A 168 1.60 18.10 -1.47
N ARG A 169 1.83 18.57 -0.23
CA ARG A 169 2.26 17.70 0.89
C ARG A 169 1.25 16.59 1.16
N LEU A 170 -0.04 16.94 1.22
CA LEU A 170 -1.12 15.99 1.44
C LEU A 170 -1.14 14.91 0.36
N SER A 171 -1.04 15.31 -0.90
CA SER A 171 -1.08 14.39 -2.03
C SER A 171 0.11 13.41 -2.04
N TRP A 172 1.31 13.86 -1.66
CA TRP A 172 2.47 12.98 -1.50
C TRP A 172 2.34 12.03 -0.29
N VAL A 173 1.68 12.44 0.79
CA VAL A 173 1.36 11.56 1.93
C VAL A 173 0.32 10.51 1.53
N CYS A 174 -0.73 10.92 0.80
CA CYS A 174 -1.72 10.00 0.23
C CYS A 174 -1.05 8.97 -0.69
N PHE A 175 -0.09 9.39 -1.50
CA PHE A 175 0.71 8.48 -2.33
C PHE A 175 1.48 7.46 -1.50
N ILE A 176 2.09 7.84 -0.37
CA ILE A 176 2.78 6.87 0.51
C ILE A 176 1.79 5.83 1.05
N ILE A 177 0.67 6.31 1.60
CA ILE A 177 -0.34 5.45 2.22
C ILE A 177 -0.91 4.48 1.18
N GLU A 178 -1.33 4.98 0.02
CA GLU A 178 -1.86 4.14 -1.04
C GLU A 178 -0.81 3.16 -1.56
N SER A 179 0.44 3.59 -1.74
CA SER A 179 1.53 2.71 -2.18
C SER A 179 1.79 1.56 -1.21
N ASP A 180 1.71 1.81 0.09
CA ASP A 180 1.84 0.77 1.12
C ASP A 180 0.65 -0.18 1.11
N ILE A 181 -0.57 0.33 0.91
CA ILE A 181 -1.79 -0.48 0.77
C ILE A 181 -1.70 -1.36 -0.48
N LEU A 182 -1.35 -0.80 -1.64
CA LEU A 182 -1.24 -1.51 -2.91
C LEU A 182 -0.12 -2.55 -2.93
N ALA A 183 0.93 -2.37 -2.11
CA ALA A 183 1.98 -3.37 -1.94
C ALA A 183 1.50 -4.62 -1.19
N GLU A 184 0.46 -4.48 -0.36
CA GLU A 184 -0.09 -5.57 0.47
C GLU A 184 -1.40 -6.13 -0.11
N PHE A 185 -2.22 -5.27 -0.72
CA PHE A 185 -3.55 -5.59 -1.21
C PHE A 185 -3.66 -5.26 -2.70
N HIS A 186 -4.19 -6.19 -3.49
CA HIS A 186 -4.48 -5.99 -4.92
C HIS A 186 -5.75 -5.13 -5.11
N GLN A 187 -5.72 -3.89 -4.60
CA GLN A 187 -6.82 -2.94 -4.70
C GLN A 187 -6.73 -2.08 -5.98
N PRO A 188 -7.85 -1.50 -6.45
CA PRO A 188 -7.83 -0.52 -7.53
C PRO A 188 -7.02 0.71 -7.14
N ARG A 189 -6.22 1.24 -8.08
CA ARG A 189 -5.48 2.50 -7.88
C ARG A 189 -6.43 3.69 -7.99
N SER A 190 -6.27 4.70 -7.13
CA SER A 190 -7.00 5.98 -7.21
C SER A 190 -6.51 6.89 -8.33
N GLY A 191 -5.30 6.64 -8.84
CA GLY A 191 -4.61 7.54 -9.79
C GLY A 191 -3.75 8.63 -9.12
N ILE A 192 -3.59 8.58 -7.79
CA ILE A 192 -2.67 9.49 -7.07
C ILE A 192 -1.23 9.38 -7.56
N ASP A 193 -0.80 8.21 -8.06
CA ASP A 193 0.50 8.00 -8.70
C ASP A 193 0.68 8.89 -9.94
N VAL A 194 -0.32 8.94 -10.80
CA VAL A 194 -0.34 9.83 -11.98
C VAL A 194 -0.35 11.31 -11.57
N LEU A 195 -1.04 11.64 -10.48
CA LEU A 195 -1.08 13.01 -9.96
C LEU A 195 0.30 13.44 -9.42
N VAL A 196 0.93 12.63 -8.55
CA VAL A 196 2.24 12.99 -7.96
C VAL A 196 3.36 13.08 -8.97
N ASP A 197 3.31 12.30 -10.04
CA ASP A 197 4.29 12.39 -11.14
C ASP A 197 4.26 13.74 -11.86
N ARG A 198 3.14 14.48 -11.76
CA ARG A 198 2.97 15.81 -12.38
C ARG A 198 3.12 16.96 -11.39
N MET A 199 3.30 16.67 -10.11
CA MET A 199 3.42 17.68 -9.06
C MET A 199 4.89 17.94 -8.71
N PRO A 200 5.21 19.16 -8.22
CA PRO A 200 6.51 19.39 -7.62
C PRO A 200 6.69 18.53 -6.37
N PHE A 201 7.94 18.24 -6.04
CA PHE A 201 8.29 17.62 -4.76
C PHE A 201 7.92 18.58 -3.60
N PRO A 202 7.50 18.08 -2.42
CA PRO A 202 7.05 18.98 -1.35
C PRO A 202 8.12 19.96 -0.90
N ASN A 203 7.75 21.23 -0.75
CA ASN A 203 8.62 22.26 -0.23
C ASN A 203 8.19 22.65 1.20
N TYR A 204 9.16 22.80 2.09
CA TYR A 204 8.96 23.16 3.50
C TYR A 204 9.56 24.54 3.86
N GLY A 205 9.83 25.37 2.85
CA GLY A 205 10.41 26.70 3.01
C GLY A 205 11.91 26.66 3.25
N THR A 206 12.45 27.79 3.69
CA THR A 206 13.89 28.03 3.85
C THR A 206 14.52 27.31 5.04
N ASN A 207 13.73 26.92 6.05
CA ASN A 207 14.20 26.26 7.28
C ASN A 207 13.40 24.98 7.56
N PRO A 208 13.63 23.89 6.80
CA PRO A 208 12.95 22.62 7.06
C PRO A 208 13.37 22.03 8.40
N LYS A 209 12.40 21.57 9.19
CA LYS A 209 12.63 20.80 10.41
C LYS A 209 13.05 19.36 10.08
N LEU A 210 13.61 18.67 11.07
CA LEU A 210 14.00 17.26 10.95
C LEU A 210 12.87 16.36 10.44
N GLU A 211 11.65 16.57 10.95
CA GLU A 211 10.46 15.82 10.54
C GLU A 211 10.13 16.00 9.06
N HIS A 212 10.33 17.21 8.52
CA HIS A 212 10.13 17.50 7.10
C HIS A 212 11.14 16.74 6.24
N LEU A 213 12.40 16.72 6.64
CA LEU A 213 13.46 15.99 5.95
C LEU A 213 13.20 14.48 5.95
N CYS A 214 12.71 13.92 7.08
CA CYS A 214 12.33 12.52 7.18
C CYS A 214 11.18 12.16 6.23
N VAL A 215 10.15 13.02 6.10
CA VAL A 215 9.04 12.81 5.15
C VAL A 215 9.55 12.82 3.71
N LEU A 216 10.42 13.76 3.34
CA LEU A 216 11.02 13.81 2.00
C LEU A 216 11.86 12.55 1.69
N ALA A 217 12.64 12.09 2.67
CA ALA A 217 13.40 10.85 2.57
C ALA A 217 12.47 9.63 2.42
N GLU A 218 11.35 9.61 3.11
CA GLU A 218 10.37 8.55 3.01
C GLU A 218 9.66 8.52 1.65
N ILE A 219 9.23 9.69 1.14
CA ILE A 219 8.63 9.80 -0.20
C ILE A 219 9.57 9.21 -1.25
N SER A 220 10.84 9.65 -1.24
CA SER A 220 11.83 9.16 -2.20
C SER A 220 12.13 7.67 -2.07
N ALA A 221 12.17 7.14 -0.83
CA ALA A 221 12.30 5.70 -0.59
C ALA A 221 11.11 4.92 -1.14
N ARG A 222 9.90 5.46 -0.94
CA ARG A 222 8.65 4.83 -1.39
C ARG A 222 8.56 4.78 -2.92
N SER A 223 8.95 5.85 -3.61
CA SER A 223 9.03 5.87 -5.07
C SER A 223 10.04 4.86 -5.60
N LEU A 224 11.19 4.71 -4.95
CA LEU A 224 12.18 3.68 -5.30
C LEU A 224 11.63 2.26 -5.11
N LEU A 225 10.97 2.00 -3.98
CA LEU A 225 10.34 0.71 -3.71
C LEU A 225 9.23 0.38 -4.72
N ASN A 226 8.43 1.36 -5.16
CA ASN A 226 7.41 1.16 -6.18
C ASN A 226 8.04 0.81 -7.53
N ARG A 227 9.12 1.50 -7.92
CA ARG A 227 9.90 1.17 -9.12
C ARG A 227 10.49 -0.23 -9.05
N MET A 228 11.05 -0.62 -7.91
CA MET A 228 11.53 -1.98 -7.65
C MET A 228 10.40 -2.99 -7.80
N HIS A 229 9.24 -2.73 -7.19
CA HIS A 229 8.11 -3.64 -7.23
C HIS A 229 7.62 -3.86 -8.66
N HIS A 230 7.44 -2.79 -9.43
CA HIS A 230 7.11 -2.86 -10.85
C HIS A 230 8.15 -3.62 -11.66
N ALA A 231 9.44 -3.31 -11.48
CA ALA A 231 10.52 -3.91 -12.27
C ALA A 231 10.71 -5.41 -12.03
N ILE A 232 10.48 -5.89 -10.80
CA ILE A 232 10.75 -7.28 -10.42
C ILE A 232 9.48 -8.15 -10.45
N TYR A 233 8.36 -7.63 -9.96
CA TYR A 233 7.17 -8.44 -9.65
C TYR A 233 6.02 -8.25 -10.65
N PHE A 234 6.00 -7.15 -11.41
CA PHE A 234 4.91 -6.86 -12.37
C PHE A 234 5.25 -7.21 -13.82
N THR A 235 6.51 -7.07 -14.25
CA THR A 235 6.94 -7.23 -15.65
C THR A 235 7.20 -8.69 -16.07
N ASP A 236 6.41 -9.65 -15.59
CA ASP A 236 6.58 -11.10 -15.80
C ASP A 236 7.93 -11.69 -15.35
N SER A 237 8.88 -10.88 -14.87
CA SER A 237 10.22 -11.34 -14.50
C SER A 237 10.16 -12.44 -13.44
N LEU A 238 9.40 -12.27 -12.35
CA LEU A 238 9.24 -13.29 -11.32
C LEU A 238 8.33 -14.45 -11.76
N THR A 239 7.28 -14.18 -12.53
CA THR A 239 6.36 -15.18 -13.09
C THR A 239 7.10 -16.14 -14.03
N ILE A 240 8.10 -15.65 -14.77
CA ILE A 240 8.98 -16.48 -15.59
C ILE A 240 9.83 -17.42 -14.72
N TYR A 241 10.34 -16.99 -13.56
CA TYR A 241 11.13 -17.87 -12.68
C TYR A 241 10.28 -18.86 -11.87
N ALA A 242 9.14 -18.41 -11.34
CA ALA A 242 8.24 -19.26 -10.55
C ALA A 242 7.40 -20.20 -11.46
N GLY A 243 6.97 -19.69 -12.62
CA GLY A 243 6.17 -20.40 -13.62
C GLY A 243 6.97 -21.39 -14.46
N ARG A 244 8.21 -21.07 -14.90
CA ARG A 244 9.05 -22.08 -15.58
C ARG A 244 9.46 -23.22 -14.67
N ALA A 245 9.60 -22.99 -13.37
CA ALA A 245 9.79 -24.07 -12.40
C ALA A 245 8.56 -24.97 -12.27
N LEU A 246 7.36 -24.46 -12.59
CA LEU A 246 6.10 -25.20 -12.59
C LEU A 246 5.83 -25.89 -13.94
N ASP A 247 6.10 -25.24 -15.07
CA ASP A 247 5.93 -25.81 -16.42
C ASP A 247 6.96 -26.89 -16.75
N SER A 248 8.18 -26.78 -16.18
CA SER A 248 9.19 -27.84 -16.28
C SER A 248 8.78 -29.12 -15.55
N LEU A 249 7.78 -29.08 -14.65
CA LEU A 249 7.17 -30.26 -14.04
C LEU A 249 6.12 -30.92 -14.95
N ALA A 250 5.54 -30.18 -15.91
CA ALA A 250 4.53 -30.69 -16.84
C ALA A 250 5.13 -31.20 -18.16
N ALA A 251 6.27 -30.64 -18.60
CA ALA A 251 6.92 -31.02 -19.84
C ALA A 251 8.13 -31.93 -19.58
N SER A 252 7.90 -33.23 -19.46
CA SER A 252 8.94 -34.23 -19.67
C SER A 252 9.29 -34.28 -21.16
N GLN A 253 10.15 -33.40 -21.67
CA GLN A 253 10.96 -33.61 -22.88
C GLN A 253 11.93 -32.46 -23.21
N SER A 254 13.16 -32.86 -23.57
CA SER A 254 14.31 -32.12 -24.11
C SER A 254 15.12 -31.24 -23.15
N ALA A 255 16.37 -31.67 -22.97
CA ALA A 255 17.42 -31.02 -22.20
C ALA A 255 18.09 -29.89 -23.00
N SER A 256 18.21 -28.70 -22.39
CA SER A 256 19.47 -27.90 -22.40
C SER A 256 19.40 -26.62 -21.56
N ASP A 257 18.23 -26.11 -21.21
CA ASP A 257 18.15 -24.76 -20.62
C ASP A 257 17.72 -24.84 -19.14
N THR A 258 18.68 -25.12 -18.27
CA THR A 258 18.53 -24.81 -16.83
C THR A 258 18.14 -23.34 -16.70
N PRO A 259 17.05 -22.99 -15.98
CA PRO A 259 16.60 -21.62 -15.85
C PRO A 259 17.54 -20.85 -14.93
N HIS A 260 18.77 -20.53 -15.36
CA HIS A 260 19.64 -19.63 -14.64
C HIS A 260 18.94 -18.28 -14.43
N PRO A 261 19.17 -17.58 -13.29
CA PRO A 261 18.83 -16.18 -13.21
C PRO A 261 19.56 -15.48 -14.33
N ASP A 262 18.78 -15.11 -15.34
CA ASP A 262 19.20 -14.51 -16.58
C ASP A 262 20.01 -13.27 -16.24
N ALA A 263 21.07 -13.01 -17.01
CA ALA A 263 22.00 -11.91 -16.72
C ALA A 263 21.26 -10.55 -16.66
N SER A 264 20.07 -10.48 -17.25
CA SER A 264 19.09 -9.39 -17.11
C SER A 264 18.64 -9.15 -15.66
N LEU A 265 18.15 -10.18 -14.94
CA LEU A 265 17.67 -10.05 -13.55
C LEU A 265 18.81 -9.67 -12.61
N LEU A 266 19.99 -10.29 -12.75
CA LEU A 266 21.16 -9.95 -11.93
C LEU A 266 21.58 -8.48 -12.12
N ARG A 267 21.61 -8.00 -13.37
CA ARG A 267 21.91 -6.59 -13.67
C ARG A 267 20.83 -5.66 -13.12
N MET A 268 19.56 -6.01 -13.27
CA MET A 268 18.45 -5.22 -12.75
C MET A 268 18.50 -5.10 -11.21
N CYS A 269 18.65 -6.21 -10.49
CA CYS A 269 18.79 -6.21 -9.03
C CYS A 269 20.03 -5.43 -8.58
N SER A 270 21.14 -5.52 -9.32
CA SER A 270 22.36 -4.76 -9.03
C SER A 270 22.14 -3.25 -9.19
N GLU A 271 21.45 -2.83 -10.24
CA GLU A 271 21.12 -1.43 -10.51
C GLU A 271 20.13 -0.88 -9.47
N LEU A 272 19.07 -1.63 -9.13
CA LEU A 272 18.14 -1.25 -8.07
C LEU A 272 18.84 -1.14 -6.71
N ASN A 273 19.75 -2.06 -6.41
CA ASN A 273 20.55 -1.99 -5.19
C ASN A 273 21.47 -0.77 -5.20
N PHE A 274 22.10 -0.45 -6.33
CA PHE A 274 22.92 0.76 -6.46
C PHE A 274 22.10 2.04 -6.22
N GLN A 275 20.88 2.11 -6.74
CA GLN A 275 19.95 3.23 -6.48
C GLN A 275 19.56 3.32 -5.01
N LEU A 276 19.34 2.18 -4.34
CA LEU A 276 19.06 2.14 -2.90
C LEU A 276 20.24 2.64 -2.05
N GLU A 277 21.46 2.20 -2.37
CA GLU A 277 22.66 2.69 -1.67
C GLU A 277 22.85 4.20 -1.91
N ARG A 278 22.66 4.66 -3.15
CA ARG A 278 22.73 6.10 -3.46
C ARG A 278 21.68 6.91 -2.72
N TRP A 279 20.46 6.40 -2.60
CA TRP A 279 19.42 7.03 -1.81
C TRP A 279 19.86 7.17 -0.35
N TYR A 280 20.38 6.10 0.26
CA TYR A 280 20.87 6.12 1.64
C TYR A 280 22.05 7.07 1.84
N GLU A 281 23.00 7.07 0.89
CA GLU A 281 24.16 7.96 0.94
C GLU A 281 23.81 9.43 0.77
N ALA A 282 22.72 9.74 0.05
CA ALA A 282 22.23 11.10 -0.15
C ALA A 282 21.45 11.66 1.05
N LEU A 283 21.13 10.86 2.07
CA LEU A 283 20.41 11.34 3.25
C LEU A 283 21.25 12.35 4.03
N PRO A 284 20.68 13.51 4.44
CA PRO A 284 21.33 14.44 5.36
C PRO A 284 21.77 13.75 6.65
N VAL A 285 22.94 14.16 7.16
CA VAL A 285 23.56 13.57 8.37
C VAL A 285 22.60 13.54 9.55
N ASP A 286 21.78 14.58 9.72
CA ASP A 286 20.83 14.69 10.84
C ASP A 286 19.71 13.63 10.82
N ILE A 287 19.33 13.13 9.64
CA ILE A 287 18.27 12.12 9.49
C ILE A 287 18.79 10.73 9.11
N LYS A 288 20.06 10.61 8.71
CA LYS A 288 20.64 9.38 8.19
C LYS A 288 20.69 8.33 9.30
N PRO A 289 19.87 7.25 9.23
CA PRO A 289 19.84 6.26 10.30
C PRO A 289 21.09 5.39 10.23
N ASP A 290 21.69 5.06 11.39
CA ASP A 290 22.63 3.95 11.41
C ASP A 290 21.88 2.65 11.05
N LEU A 291 22.31 1.94 10.01
CA LEU A 291 21.63 0.72 9.53
C LEU A 291 21.85 -0.49 10.44
N PHE A 292 22.94 -0.52 11.20
CA PHE A 292 23.38 -1.67 12.00
C PHE A 292 23.25 -1.44 13.50
N ASP A 293 23.02 -0.20 13.93
CA ASP A 293 22.78 0.11 15.34
C ASP A 293 21.57 -0.65 15.86
N ARG A 294 21.82 -1.37 16.96
CA ARG A 294 20.83 -2.18 17.66
C ARG A 294 20.11 -1.42 18.76
N THR A 295 20.54 -0.19 19.05
CA THR A 295 19.85 0.62 20.04
C THR A 295 18.55 1.22 19.46
N PRO A 296 17.48 1.27 20.27
CA PRO A 296 16.30 2.07 20.00
C PRO A 296 16.63 3.54 19.72
N GLY A 297 16.73 3.91 18.44
CA GLY A 297 16.88 5.30 18.00
C GLY A 297 15.54 6.03 17.90
N ASN A 298 15.53 7.19 17.26
CA ASN A 298 14.28 7.88 16.93
C ASN A 298 13.40 7.04 15.98
N LYS A 299 12.08 7.03 16.16
CA LYS A 299 11.12 6.33 15.29
C LYS A 299 11.21 6.73 13.82
N GLN A 300 11.44 8.00 13.49
CA GLN A 300 11.62 8.39 12.08
C GLN A 300 12.86 7.72 11.46
N ALA A 301 13.98 7.68 12.20
CA ALA A 301 15.18 6.96 11.77
C ALA A 301 14.91 5.45 11.66
N CYS A 302 14.12 4.87 12.57
CA CYS A 302 13.68 3.48 12.50
C CYS A 302 12.87 3.21 11.22
N ILE A 303 11.92 4.08 10.86
CA ILE A 303 11.13 3.95 9.63
C ILE A 303 12.05 3.95 8.40
N LEU A 304 12.96 4.92 8.28
CA LEU A 304 13.91 4.97 7.16
C LEU A 304 14.79 3.71 7.08
N ARG A 305 15.21 3.18 8.23
CA ARG A 305 15.94 1.91 8.33
C ARG A 305 15.10 0.72 7.85
N LEU A 306 13.82 0.66 8.22
CA LEU A 306 12.89 -0.38 7.76
C LEU A 306 12.60 -0.27 6.26
N ARG A 307 12.48 0.95 5.71
CA ARG A 307 12.37 1.17 4.26
C ARG A 307 13.60 0.66 3.52
N TYR A 308 14.80 0.94 4.05
CA TYR A 308 16.04 0.42 3.47
C TYR A 308 16.06 -1.12 3.47
N TRP A 309 15.83 -1.75 4.63
CA TRP A 309 15.93 -3.22 4.72
C TRP A 309 14.80 -3.95 4.00
N SER A 310 13.59 -3.39 3.95
CA SER A 310 12.51 -3.96 3.14
C SER A 310 12.79 -3.86 1.64
N ALA A 311 13.35 -2.74 1.16
CA ALA A 311 13.80 -2.61 -0.22
C ALA A 311 14.91 -3.63 -0.54
N LYS A 312 15.93 -3.71 0.33
CA LYS A 312 17.02 -4.68 0.20
C LYS A 312 16.50 -6.12 0.10
N GLN A 313 15.57 -6.48 0.99
CA GLN A 313 14.93 -7.78 0.99
C GLN A 313 14.16 -8.02 -0.32
N GLY A 314 13.36 -7.05 -0.75
CA GLY A 314 12.55 -7.14 -1.97
C GLY A 314 13.38 -7.30 -3.25
N ILE A 315 14.54 -6.63 -3.33
CA ILE A 315 15.49 -6.73 -4.46
C ILE A 315 16.07 -8.15 -4.57
N PHE A 316 16.46 -8.75 -3.44
CA PHE A 316 17.21 -10.01 -3.43
C PHE A 316 16.38 -11.26 -3.11
N ARG A 317 15.11 -11.10 -2.72
CA ARG A 317 14.15 -12.20 -2.52
C ARG A 317 14.04 -13.16 -3.72
N PRO A 318 14.05 -12.69 -5.00
CA PRO A 318 13.95 -13.61 -6.14
C PRO A 318 15.01 -14.72 -6.13
N PHE A 319 16.22 -14.42 -5.65
CA PHE A 319 17.31 -15.40 -5.58
C PHE A 319 17.07 -16.48 -4.52
N VAL A 320 16.45 -16.12 -3.39
CA VAL A 320 16.06 -17.11 -2.37
C VAL A 320 14.96 -18.01 -2.91
N VAL A 321 13.96 -17.44 -3.59
CA VAL A 321 12.89 -18.24 -4.23
C VAL A 321 13.48 -19.19 -5.26
N TYR A 322 14.40 -18.71 -6.10
CA TYR A 322 15.10 -19.52 -7.09
C TYR A 322 15.89 -20.68 -6.44
N ALA A 323 16.71 -20.40 -5.44
CA ALA A 323 17.55 -21.39 -4.75
C ALA A 323 16.76 -22.39 -3.87
N THR A 324 15.45 -22.15 -3.67
CA THR A 324 14.55 -23.01 -2.87
C THR A 324 13.44 -23.63 -3.73
N SER A 325 13.58 -23.60 -5.05
CA SER A 325 12.65 -24.21 -5.99
C SER A 325 12.82 -25.74 -6.07
N SER A 326 11.75 -26.44 -6.50
CA SER A 326 11.66 -27.92 -6.51
C SER A 326 12.77 -28.63 -7.27
N GLN A 327 13.31 -28.00 -8.31
CA GLN A 327 14.46 -28.52 -9.07
C GLN A 327 15.72 -28.71 -8.21
N PHE A 328 15.86 -27.95 -7.11
CA PHE A 328 17.01 -28.03 -6.18
C PHE A 328 16.70 -28.88 -4.93
N ASP A 329 15.44 -29.24 -4.68
CA ASP A 329 15.06 -30.05 -3.51
C ASP A 329 15.59 -31.49 -3.58
N SER A 330 15.87 -32.00 -4.79
CA SER A 330 16.33 -33.39 -5.01
C SER A 330 17.84 -33.59 -4.80
N GLY A 331 18.58 -32.55 -4.38
CA GLY A 331 20.00 -32.62 -4.03
C GLY A 331 20.98 -32.88 -5.19
N GLY A 332 20.50 -33.08 -6.42
CA GLY A 332 21.33 -33.38 -7.59
C GLY A 332 21.78 -32.17 -8.41
N ALA A 333 21.19 -30.99 -8.21
CA ALA A 333 21.52 -29.76 -8.94
C ALA A 333 22.18 -28.74 -8.00
N GLU A 334 23.31 -28.15 -8.41
CA GLU A 334 23.98 -27.11 -7.63
C GLU A 334 23.41 -25.72 -7.91
N VAL A 335 23.25 -24.92 -6.85
CA VAL A 335 22.89 -23.50 -6.95
C VAL A 335 24.16 -22.69 -7.25
N PRO A 336 24.18 -21.84 -8.28
CA PRO A 336 25.36 -21.04 -8.61
C PRO A 336 25.82 -20.15 -7.44
N SER A 337 27.14 -20.05 -7.22
CA SER A 337 27.72 -19.25 -6.14
C SER A 337 27.30 -17.77 -6.18
N SER A 338 27.08 -17.22 -7.38
CA SER A 338 26.58 -15.86 -7.58
C SER A 338 25.16 -15.66 -7.07
N VAL A 339 24.33 -16.72 -7.01
CA VAL A 339 22.98 -16.69 -6.44
C VAL A 339 23.05 -16.82 -4.93
N ILE A 340 23.92 -17.71 -4.43
CA ILE A 340 24.13 -17.90 -2.99
C ILE A 340 24.58 -16.59 -2.34
N SER A 341 25.45 -15.80 -3.00
CA SER A 341 25.85 -14.49 -2.49
C SER A 341 24.67 -13.52 -2.38
N GLN A 342 23.75 -13.49 -3.36
CA GLN A 342 22.54 -12.66 -3.26
C GLN A 342 21.57 -13.14 -2.18
N CYS A 343 21.45 -14.46 -2.01
CA CYS A 343 20.66 -15.05 -0.92
C CYS A 343 21.15 -14.58 0.45
N LYS A 344 22.49 -14.55 0.66
CA LYS A 344 23.08 -14.04 1.91
C LYS A 344 22.64 -12.60 2.20
N VAL A 345 22.62 -11.73 1.19
CA VAL A 345 22.18 -10.34 1.33
C VAL A 345 20.69 -10.27 1.71
N CYS A 346 19.83 -11.04 1.03
CA CYS A 346 18.40 -11.09 1.32
C CYS A 346 18.13 -11.54 2.78
N LEU A 347 18.78 -12.63 3.21
CA LEU A 347 18.59 -13.18 4.55
C LEU A 347 19.14 -12.25 5.64
N ALA A 348 20.23 -11.52 5.36
CA ALA A 348 20.74 -10.49 6.26
C ALA A 348 19.75 -9.33 6.39
N ALA A 349 19.15 -8.88 5.28
CA ALA A 349 18.12 -7.84 5.28
C ALA A 349 16.87 -8.25 6.08
N CYS A 350 16.43 -9.52 5.96
CA CYS A 350 15.32 -10.05 6.77
C CYS A 350 15.59 -9.92 8.28
N ARG A 351 16.79 -10.29 8.73
CA ARG A 351 17.17 -10.19 10.14
C ARG A 351 17.23 -8.74 10.62
N ALA A 352 17.83 -7.86 9.81
CA ALA A 352 17.94 -6.45 10.15
C ALA A 352 16.57 -5.77 10.22
N PHE A 353 15.65 -6.14 9.32
CA PHE A 353 14.26 -5.69 9.39
C PHE A 353 13.56 -6.15 10.66
N LEU A 354 13.60 -7.46 10.97
CA LEU A 354 12.95 -8.02 12.18
C LEU A 354 13.44 -7.36 13.47
N HIS A 355 14.74 -7.09 13.54
CA HIS A 355 15.33 -6.38 14.66
C HIS A 355 14.77 -4.94 14.78
N GLY A 356 14.73 -4.19 13.68
CA GLY A 356 14.18 -2.83 13.68
C GLY A 356 12.68 -2.78 13.98
N ALA A 357 11.91 -3.72 13.42
CA ALA A 357 10.46 -3.78 13.57
C ALA A 357 10.05 -4.01 15.03
N GLY A 358 10.85 -4.77 15.79
CA GLY A 358 10.65 -4.97 17.22
C GLY A 358 10.63 -3.68 18.04
N TYR A 359 11.35 -2.63 17.63
CA TYR A 359 11.29 -1.33 18.28
C TYR A 359 10.07 -0.52 17.83
N LEU A 360 9.81 -0.42 16.52
CA LEU A 360 8.70 0.36 15.98
C LEU A 360 7.35 -0.13 16.52
N LEU A 361 7.20 -1.45 16.63
CA LEU A 361 5.95 -2.14 16.99
C LEU A 361 5.72 -2.25 18.51
N MET A 362 6.55 -1.59 19.33
CA MET A 362 6.25 -1.39 20.76
C MET A 362 5.07 -0.43 20.97
N GLU A 363 4.76 0.41 19.98
CA GLU A 363 3.68 1.39 20.03
C GLU A 363 2.89 1.42 18.71
N ARG A 364 1.72 2.07 18.72
CA ARG A 364 0.93 2.30 17.50
C ARG A 364 1.60 3.32 16.59
N THR A 365 1.66 3.01 15.31
CA THR A 365 2.18 3.89 14.26
C THR A 365 1.33 3.73 12.98
N PRO A 366 1.36 4.69 12.05
CA PRO A 366 0.74 4.54 10.74
C PRO A 366 1.25 3.33 9.95
N TYR A 367 2.46 2.84 10.26
CA TYR A 367 3.10 1.72 9.58
C TYR A 367 2.96 0.38 10.33
N THR A 368 2.16 0.34 11.40
CA THR A 368 2.03 -0.86 12.24
C THR A 368 1.58 -2.06 11.41
N TYR A 369 0.54 -1.91 10.58
CA TYR A 369 0.00 -3.01 9.79
C TYR A 369 1.03 -3.55 8.79
N SER A 370 1.61 -2.68 7.95
CA SER A 370 2.61 -3.07 6.95
C SER A 370 3.86 -3.67 7.59
N SER A 371 4.30 -3.14 8.74
CA SER A 371 5.48 -3.67 9.45
C SER A 371 5.25 -5.05 10.07
N LEU A 372 4.03 -5.34 10.53
CA LEU A 372 3.65 -6.66 11.05
C LEU A 372 3.61 -7.70 9.91
N GLN A 373 2.95 -7.38 8.80
CA GLN A 373 2.90 -8.25 7.62
C GLN A 373 4.30 -8.51 7.05
N PHE A 374 5.12 -7.47 6.93
CA PHE A 374 6.48 -7.62 6.43
C PHE A 374 7.37 -8.43 7.39
N SER A 375 7.13 -8.34 8.70
CA SER A 375 7.82 -9.18 9.70
C SER A 375 7.48 -10.66 9.52
N LEU A 376 6.22 -11.02 9.24
CA LEU A 376 5.86 -12.38 8.83
C LEU A 376 6.58 -12.77 7.54
N ASN A 377 6.59 -11.91 6.52
CA ASN A 377 7.26 -12.18 5.24
C ASN A 377 8.77 -12.46 5.44
N CYS A 378 9.47 -11.64 6.22
CA CYS A 378 10.88 -11.89 6.57
C CYS A 378 11.07 -13.25 7.24
N PHE A 379 10.20 -13.63 8.18
CA PHE A 379 10.25 -14.94 8.81
C PHE A 379 10.06 -16.09 7.81
N LEU A 380 9.08 -15.97 6.91
CA LEU A 380 8.80 -16.98 5.90
C LEU A 380 9.97 -17.16 4.92
N VAL A 381 10.67 -16.09 4.56
CA VAL A 381 11.88 -16.16 3.73
C VAL A 381 13.04 -16.83 4.45
N LEU A 382 13.24 -16.54 5.75
CA LEU A 382 14.22 -17.25 6.58
C LEU A 382 13.87 -18.74 6.73
N ALA A 383 12.59 -19.07 6.93
CA ALA A 383 12.10 -20.44 7.04
C ALA A 383 12.30 -21.24 5.74
N LEU A 384 12.12 -20.59 4.59
CA LEU A 384 12.43 -21.19 3.28
C LEU A 384 13.90 -21.58 3.17
N ALA A 385 14.79 -20.65 3.51
CA ALA A 385 16.22 -20.91 3.48
C ALA A 385 16.60 -22.03 4.46
N ALA A 386 16.05 -22.03 5.68
CA ALA A 386 16.31 -23.05 6.70
C ALA A 386 15.89 -24.46 6.25
N ASN A 387 14.81 -24.57 5.46
CA ASN A 387 14.34 -25.86 4.96
C ASN A 387 15.13 -26.39 3.74
N SER A 388 15.90 -25.53 3.07
CA SER A 388 16.63 -25.87 1.84
C SER A 388 17.97 -26.56 2.13
N PRO A 389 18.36 -27.59 1.36
CA PRO A 389 19.67 -28.23 1.49
C PRO A 389 20.83 -27.26 1.17
N HIS A 390 20.61 -26.30 0.27
CA HIS A 390 21.66 -25.38 -0.17
C HIS A 390 21.81 -24.15 0.72
N LEU A 391 20.70 -23.66 1.29
CA LEU A 391 20.69 -22.43 2.09
C LEU A 391 20.58 -22.67 3.60
N GLY A 392 20.30 -23.89 4.06
CA GLY A 392 20.02 -24.17 5.48
C GLY A 392 21.09 -23.67 6.44
N HIS A 393 22.36 -23.80 6.06
CA HIS A 393 23.50 -23.30 6.84
C HIS A 393 23.48 -21.76 7.03
N LEU A 394 22.85 -21.02 6.13
CA LEU A 394 22.71 -19.56 6.21
C LEU A 394 21.52 -19.11 7.06
N ALA A 395 20.69 -20.04 7.56
CA ALA A 395 19.51 -19.77 8.36
C ALA A 395 19.46 -20.64 9.64
N ALA A 396 20.62 -20.97 10.19
CA ALA A 396 20.74 -21.78 11.41
C ALA A 396 20.12 -21.13 12.65
N ASP A 397 19.97 -19.81 12.65
CA ASP A 397 19.36 -18.99 13.71
C ASP A 397 17.82 -18.88 13.58
N ILE A 398 17.17 -19.77 12.83
CA ILE A 398 15.72 -19.72 12.56
C ILE A 398 14.87 -19.71 13.84
N ASP A 399 15.27 -20.45 14.88
CA ASP A 399 14.52 -20.48 16.15
C ASP A 399 14.56 -19.13 16.88
N ALA A 400 15.70 -18.42 16.85
CA ALA A 400 15.81 -17.09 17.45
C ALA A 400 14.98 -16.05 16.67
N ASN A 401 14.95 -16.16 15.34
CA ASN A 401 14.12 -15.31 14.50
C ASN A 401 12.62 -15.61 14.67
N HIS A 402 12.23 -16.87 14.85
CA HIS A 402 10.86 -17.27 15.21
C HIS A 402 10.42 -16.60 16.51
N GLN A 403 11.24 -16.66 17.57
CA GLN A 403 10.94 -15.99 18.85
C GLN A 403 10.78 -14.47 18.69
N THR A 404 11.62 -13.86 17.86
CA THR A 404 11.54 -12.42 17.57
C THR A 404 10.23 -12.07 16.89
N VAL A 405 9.82 -12.85 15.89
CA VAL A 405 8.57 -12.63 15.14
C VAL A 405 7.34 -12.87 16.03
N VAL A 406 7.35 -13.90 16.86
CA VAL A 406 6.28 -14.14 17.85
C VAL A 406 6.14 -12.94 18.78
N LYS A 407 7.25 -12.47 19.35
CA LYS A 407 7.25 -11.29 20.24
C LYS A 407 6.70 -10.03 19.55
N VAL A 408 6.95 -9.90 18.24
CA VAL A 408 6.45 -8.79 17.43
C VAL A 408 4.96 -8.91 17.13
N LEU A 409 4.46 -10.10 16.77
CA LEU A 409 3.08 -10.30 16.34
C LEU A 409 2.10 -10.46 17.51
N GLU A 410 2.51 -11.09 18.60
CA GLU A 410 1.66 -11.48 19.73
C GLU A 410 0.86 -10.30 20.35
N PRO A 411 1.44 -9.10 20.59
CA PRO A 411 0.67 -7.98 21.13
C PRO A 411 -0.46 -7.48 20.20
N TRP A 412 -0.40 -7.84 18.92
CA TRP A 412 -1.31 -7.37 17.86
C TRP A 412 -2.26 -8.48 17.35
N ALA A 413 -2.04 -9.72 17.77
CA ALA A 413 -2.83 -10.90 17.44
C ALA A 413 -4.17 -10.91 18.21
N ARG A 414 -5.11 -10.07 17.76
CA ARG A 414 -6.47 -10.04 18.30
C ARG A 414 -7.34 -11.14 17.66
N PRO A 415 -8.32 -11.71 18.38
CA PRO A 415 -9.24 -12.69 17.82
C PRO A 415 -9.87 -12.24 16.51
N GLY A 416 -9.75 -13.08 15.48
CA GLY A 416 -10.27 -12.86 14.13
C GLY A 416 -9.45 -11.89 13.27
N SER A 417 -8.30 -11.38 13.72
CA SER A 417 -7.48 -10.49 12.90
C SER A 417 -6.56 -11.26 11.95
N SER A 418 -6.12 -10.62 10.87
CA SER A 418 -5.05 -11.16 10.01
C SER A 418 -3.75 -11.44 10.77
N ILE A 419 -3.49 -10.69 11.84
CA ILE A 419 -2.27 -10.82 12.64
C ILE A 419 -2.32 -12.04 13.57
N GLU A 420 -3.49 -12.44 14.05
CA GLU A 420 -3.68 -13.73 14.73
C GLU A 420 -3.32 -14.88 13.78
N HIS A 421 -3.88 -14.87 12.57
CA HIS A 421 -3.56 -15.87 11.55
C HIS A 421 -2.08 -15.85 11.16
N ALA A 422 -1.47 -14.66 11.06
CA ALA A 422 -0.03 -14.51 10.82
C ALA A 422 0.80 -15.20 11.92
N LEU A 423 0.43 -15.02 13.19
CA LEU A 423 1.08 -15.66 14.33
C LEU A 423 0.90 -17.19 14.29
N GLU A 424 -0.30 -17.67 13.96
CA GLU A 424 -0.56 -19.11 13.79
C GLU A 424 0.28 -19.73 12.67
N ILE A 425 0.37 -19.06 11.52
CA ILE A 425 1.21 -19.46 10.39
C ILE A 425 2.67 -19.55 10.83
N ALA A 426 3.20 -18.52 11.51
CA ALA A 426 4.58 -18.50 11.98
C ALA A 426 4.87 -19.68 12.92
N ASN A 427 3.97 -19.95 13.88
CA ASN A 427 4.09 -21.07 14.81
C ASN A 427 3.97 -22.43 14.12
N SER A 428 3.06 -22.56 13.14
CA SER A 428 2.90 -23.78 12.35
C SER A 428 4.17 -24.11 11.55
N VAL A 429 4.73 -23.12 10.87
CA VAL A 429 5.98 -23.27 10.09
C VAL A 429 7.14 -23.66 11.00
N ALA A 430 7.33 -22.99 12.13
CA ALA A 430 8.39 -23.30 13.09
C ALA A 430 8.30 -24.75 13.62
N ARG A 431 7.08 -25.21 13.96
CA ARG A 431 6.87 -26.61 14.38
C ARG A 431 7.27 -27.60 13.30
N LYS A 432 6.86 -27.37 12.04
CA LYS A 432 7.20 -28.26 10.92
C LYS A 432 8.71 -28.32 10.65
N LEU A 433 9.42 -27.19 10.76
CA LEU A 433 10.88 -27.15 10.60
C LEU A 433 11.60 -27.99 11.66
N ARG A 434 11.16 -27.90 12.93
CA ARG A 434 11.74 -28.71 14.02
C ARG A 434 11.55 -30.21 13.78
N LEU A 435 10.32 -30.62 13.41
CA LEU A 435 10.02 -32.02 13.08
C LEU A 435 10.82 -32.52 11.87
N GLY A 436 11.04 -31.67 10.86
CA GLY A 436 11.86 -31.99 9.69
C GLY A 436 13.33 -32.20 10.04
N ASN A 437 13.88 -31.35 10.91
CA ASN A 437 15.26 -31.48 11.39
C ASN A 437 15.47 -32.75 12.21
N ASP A 438 14.51 -33.12 13.05
CA ASP A 438 14.58 -34.37 13.80
C ASP A 438 14.58 -35.58 12.86
N ARG A 439 13.71 -35.60 11.84
CA ARG A 439 13.71 -36.68 10.84
C ARG A 439 15.05 -36.82 10.10
N ARG A 440 15.69 -35.71 9.74
CA ARG A 440 17.02 -35.69 9.07
C ARG A 440 18.17 -36.14 9.99
N LYS A 441 18.01 -36.03 11.32
CA LYS A 441 19.02 -36.51 12.29
C LYS A 441 18.94 -38.02 12.54
N TYR A 442 17.78 -38.64 12.29
CA TYR A 442 17.53 -40.06 12.52
C TYR A 442 17.43 -40.89 11.23
N SER A 443 17.67 -40.28 10.06
CA SER A 443 17.86 -40.94 8.76
C SER A 443 19.33 -40.98 8.40
#